data_AF-A0A9X2DB98-F1
#
_entry.id   AF-A0A9X2DB98-F1
#
_cell.length_a   1.000
_cell.length_b   1.000
_cell.length_c   1.000
_cell.angle_alpha   90.00
_cell.angle_beta   90.00
_cell.angle_gamma   90.00
#
_symmetry.space_group_name_H-M   'P 1'
#
loop_
_entity.id
_entity.type
_entity.pdbx_description
1 polymer ?
#
loop_
_entity_poly.entity_id
_entity_poly.type
_entity_poly.pdbx_seq_one_letter_code
_entity_poly.pdbx_strand_id
1 'polypeptide(L)' 'MELLRRIWRDLTHAAGDLDSGPCAFCGTFVGALQGERAAGRIYCSETCADDDWAADQV' A
#
# COMPACT_ATOMS: atom_id res chain seq x y z
N MET A 1 10.27 19.81 17.51
CA MET A 1 9.71 18.46 17.30
C MET A 1 8.27 18.45 16.74
N GLU A 2 7.42 19.42 17.08
CA GLU A 2 6.03 19.49 16.55
C GLU A 2 5.92 19.77 15.05
N LEU A 3 6.81 20.60 14.50
CA LEU A 3 6.85 20.93 13.07
C LEU A 3 7.01 19.69 12.18
N LEU A 4 7.89 18.76 12.56
CA LEU A 4 8.12 17.52 11.82
C LEU A 4 6.89 16.60 11.84
N ARG A 5 6.15 16.55 12.95
CA ARG A 5 4.91 15.76 13.05
C ARG A 5 3.78 16.34 12.20
N ARG A 6 3.72 17.67 12.07
CA ARG A 6 2.76 18.36 11.21
C ARG A 6 3.07 18.12 9.74
N ILE A 7 4.33 18.34 9.34
CA ILE A 7 4.81 18.07 7.98
C ILE A 7 4.57 16.60 7.58
N TRP A 8 4.83 15.64 8.49
CA TRP A 8 4.55 14.22 8.22
C TRP A 8 3.05 13.95 8.07
N ARG A 9 2.19 14.59 8.88
CA ARG A 9 0.73 14.45 8.80
C ARG A 9 0.15 15.08 7.54
N ASP A 10 0.69 16.21 7.10
CA ASP A 10 0.28 16.91 5.89
C ASP A 10 0.78 16.19 4.62
N LEU A 11 1.98 15.61 4.64
CA LEU A 11 2.48 14.73 3.58
C LEU A 11 1.68 13.42 3.49
N THR A 12 1.25 12.85 4.62
CA THR A 12 0.42 11.63 4.62
C THR A 12 -1.03 11.90 4.23
N HIS A 13 -1.58 13.08 4.52
CA HIS A 13 -2.88 13.50 3.99
C HIS A 13 -2.82 13.83 2.49
N ALA A 14 -1.75 14.45 2.01
CA ALA A 14 -1.54 14.70 0.57
C ALA A 14 -1.20 13.42 -0.21
N ALA A 15 -0.71 12.37 0.46
CA ALA A 15 -0.51 11.04 -0.11
C ALA A 15 -1.80 10.21 -0.18
N GLY A 16 -2.96 10.77 0.22
CA GLY A 16 -4.27 10.12 0.08
C GLY A 16 -4.67 9.79 -1.37
N ASP A 17 -3.94 10.34 -2.35
CA ASP A 17 -4.16 10.14 -3.79
C ASP A 17 -2.91 9.59 -4.53
N LEU A 18 -1.86 9.17 -3.81
CA LEU A 18 -0.65 8.61 -4.42
C LEU A 18 -0.58 7.13 -4.08
N ASP A 19 -0.57 6.29 -5.12
CA ASP A 19 -0.67 4.81 -5.21
C ASP A 19 0.27 3.98 -4.31
N SER A 20 0.49 4.41 -3.08
CA SER A 20 1.41 3.86 -2.11
C SER A 20 0.65 3.42 -0.86
N GLY A 21 1.04 2.28 -0.33
CA GLY A 21 0.35 1.66 0.78
C GLY A 21 0.97 0.30 1.14
N PRO A 22 0.54 -0.29 2.25
CA PRO A 22 0.97 -1.64 2.60
C PRO A 22 0.44 -2.66 1.59
N CYS A 23 1.29 -3.62 1.22
CA CYS A 23 0.89 -4.81 0.50
C CYS A 23 -0.17 -5.56 1.31
N ALA A 24 -1.30 -5.88 0.70
CA ALA A 24 -2.41 -6.54 1.39
C ALA A 24 -2.05 -7.96 1.87
N PHE A 25 -1.11 -8.62 1.21
CA PHE A 25 -0.65 -9.95 1.58
C PHE A 25 0.47 -9.93 2.65
N CYS A 26 1.60 -9.30 2.34
CA CYS A 26 2.80 -9.39 3.18
C CYS A 26 3.03 -8.17 4.09
N GLY A 27 2.20 -7.12 3.99
CA GLY A 27 2.30 -5.90 4.79
C GLY A 27 3.46 -4.96 4.42
N THR A 28 4.32 -5.33 3.47
CA THR A 28 5.44 -4.49 3.01
C THR A 28 4.91 -3.19 2.40
N PHE A 29 5.48 -2.04 2.79
CA PHE A 29 5.08 -0.75 2.23
C PHE A 29 5.57 -0.62 0.79
N VAL A 30 4.65 -0.40 -0.14
CA VAL A 30 4.91 -0.26 -1.57
C VAL A 30 4.78 1.20 -1.97
N GLY A 31 5.79 1.72 -2.68
CA GLY A 31 5.76 3.08 -3.23
C GLY A 31 4.88 3.17 -4.48
N ALA A 32 4.45 4.39 -4.82
CA ALA A 32 3.46 4.68 -5.87
C ALA A 32 3.80 4.22 -7.30
N LEU A 33 5.02 3.75 -7.55
CA LEU A 33 5.49 3.31 -8.88
C LEU A 33 5.75 1.79 -8.97
N GLN A 34 5.52 1.05 -7.89
CA GLN A 34 5.93 -0.37 -7.76
C GLN A 34 4.80 -1.30 -7.33
N GLY A 35 3.56 -0.79 -7.21
CA GLY A 35 2.41 -1.57 -6.74
C GLY A 35 1.55 -2.12 -7.87
N GLU A 36 1.27 -3.41 -7.82
CA GLU A 36 0.18 -4.06 -8.58
C GLU A 36 -1.14 -3.83 -7.84
N ARG A 37 -2.24 -3.57 -8.57
CA ARG A 37 -3.58 -3.40 -7.99
C ARG A 37 -4.51 -4.54 -8.42
N ALA A 38 -5.10 -5.21 -7.44
CA ALA A 38 -6.19 -6.15 -7.66
C ALA A 38 -7.29 -5.93 -6.62
N ALA A 39 -8.56 -5.95 -7.05
CA ALA A 39 -9.74 -5.82 -6.16
C ALA A 39 -9.72 -4.63 -5.17
N GLY A 40 -9.09 -3.50 -5.54
CA GLY A 40 -8.97 -2.31 -4.67
C GLY A 40 -7.90 -2.42 -3.57
N ARG A 41 -7.10 -3.49 -3.58
CA ARG A 41 -5.94 -3.71 -2.71
C ARG A 41 -4.64 -3.42 -3.46
N ILE A 42 -3.59 -3.10 -2.72
CA ILE A 42 -2.23 -2.86 -3.24
C ILE A 42 -1.37 -4.07 -2.94
N TYR A 43 -0.54 -4.50 -3.91
CA TYR A 43 0.38 -5.63 -3.77
C TYR A 43 1.78 -5.23 -4.23
N CYS A 44 2.81 -5.79 -3.57
CA CYS A 44 4.20 -5.55 -3.94
C CYS A 44 4.67 -6.39 -5.14
N SER A 45 3.90 -7.39 -5.55
CA SER A 45 4.16 -8.26 -6.70
C SER A 45 2.88 -9.00 -7.11
N GLU A 46 2.85 -9.50 -8.35
CA GLU A 46 1.80 -10.39 -8.86
C GLU A 46 1.61 -11.62 -7.97
N THR A 47 2.72 -12.25 -7.55
CA THR A 47 2.70 -13.39 -6.61
C THR A 47 1.94 -13.09 -5.32
N CYS A 48 2.12 -11.89 -4.74
CA CYS A 48 1.39 -11.51 -3.51
C CYS A 48 -0.11 -11.32 -3.77
N ALA A 49 -0.51 -10.93 -4.98
CA ALA A 49 -1.92 -10.84 -5.34
C ALA A 49 -2.54 -12.23 -5.54
N ASP A 50 -1.83 -13.14 -6.21
CA ASP A 50 -2.26 -14.53 -6.40
C ASP A 50 -2.39 -15.29 -5.07
N ASP A 51 -1.41 -15.15 -4.17
CA ASP A 51 -1.45 -15.80 -2.86
C ASP A 51 -2.58 -15.27 -1.97
N ASP A 52 -2.84 -13.95 -1.99
CA ASP A 52 -3.97 -13.34 -1.27
C ASP A 52 -5.30 -13.83 -1.83
N TRP A 53 -5.42 -13.93 -3.16
CA TRP A 53 -6.63 -14.46 -3.78
C TRP A 53 -6.82 -15.94 -3.46
N ALA A 54 -5.77 -16.76 -3.54
CA ALA A 54 -5.82 -18.17 -3.19
C ALA A 54 -6.23 -18.38 -1.73
N ALA A 55 -5.77 -17.52 -0.80
CA ALA A 55 -6.17 -17.57 0.60
C ALA A 55 -7.66 -17.21 0.82
N ASP A 56 -8.26 -16.41 -0.05
CA ASP A 56 -9.68 -16.00 0.02
C ASP A 56 -10.64 -17.07 -0.54
N GLN A 57 -10.13 -18.08 -1.26
CA GLN A 57 -10.92 -19.19 -1.81
C GLN A 57 -11.02 -20.42 -0.88
N VAL A 58 -10.44 -20.36 0.33
CA VAL A 58 -10.44 -21.43 1.34
C VAL A 58 -11.46 -21.15 2.43
#